data_AF-A0A2N9VW20-F1
#
_entry.id   AF-A0A2N9VW20-F1
#
_cell.length_a   1.000
_cell.length_b   1.000
_cell.length_c   1.000
_cell.angle_alpha   90.00
_cell.angle_beta   90.00
_cell.angle_gamma   90.00
#
_symmetry.space_group_name_H-M   'P 1'
#
loop_
_entity.id
_entity.type
_entity.pdbx_description
1 polymer ?
#
loop_
_entity_poly.entity_id
_entity_poly.type
_entity_poly.pdbx_seq_one_letter_code
_entity_poly.pdbx_strand_id
1 'polypeptide(L)'
;MARIAAFIFFSAVIAWIVSGMVWPNSVDWGDTGIKTFEVKDNLELASNRALRNPDSLQLVCTSKGEVRLVLLTKLPIPSEFFIARDDATIFVGATEHDLTIKDVDRILWKDADTLFTRPLLSSELESLIDWLGSSPPKRISFMTQETSTVLVGRVKGSEVRAISDSCTP
;
A
#
# COMPACT_ATOMS: atom_id res chain seq x y z
N MET A 1 47.29 -0.31 -44.87
CA MET A 1 46.48 -1.54 -44.85
C MET A 1 45.69 -1.57 -43.55
N ALA A 2 44.41 -1.86 -43.65
CA ALA A 2 43.40 -1.78 -42.59
C ALA A 2 43.61 -2.80 -41.45
N ARG A 3 43.16 -2.48 -40.23
CA ARG A 3 41.92 -3.04 -39.65
C ARG A 3 41.54 -2.41 -38.30
N ILE A 4 40.23 -2.20 -38.20
CA ILE A 4 39.42 -1.68 -37.11
C ILE A 4 39.26 -2.75 -36.02
N ALA A 5 39.25 -2.36 -34.74
CA ALA A 5 38.44 -3.02 -33.71
C ALA A 5 38.17 -2.05 -32.56
N ALA A 6 37.01 -1.40 -32.60
CA ALA A 6 36.43 -0.70 -31.47
C ALA A 6 35.85 -1.74 -30.48
N PHE A 7 36.20 -1.62 -29.21
CA PHE A 7 35.50 -2.30 -28.12
C PHE A 7 34.92 -1.24 -27.19
N ILE A 8 33.69 -0.84 -27.49
CA ILE A 8 32.81 -0.15 -26.56
C ILE A 8 32.16 -1.26 -25.72
N PHE A 9 32.70 -1.52 -24.53
CA PHE A 9 31.99 -2.33 -23.55
C PHE A 9 31.05 -1.43 -22.75
N PHE A 10 29.77 -1.62 -23.01
CA PHE A 10 28.62 -1.09 -22.32
C PHE A 10 28.77 -1.22 -20.79
N SER A 11 29.13 -0.14 -20.11
CA SER A 11 28.80 0.06 -18.70
C SER A 11 27.37 0.57 -18.59
N ALA A 12 26.42 -0.26 -19.00
CA ALA A 12 24.99 -0.12 -18.72
C ALA A 12 24.56 -1.32 -17.88
N VAL A 13 25.19 -1.48 -16.72
CA VAL A 13 24.85 -2.52 -15.75
C VAL A 13 23.86 -1.91 -14.75
N ILE A 14 22.58 -2.13 -15.05
CA ILE A 14 21.49 -2.35 -14.08
C ILE A 14 21.16 -1.14 -13.19
N ALA A 15 20.50 -0.15 -13.78
CA ALA A 15 19.57 0.73 -13.07
C ALA A 15 18.12 0.32 -13.38
N TRP A 16 17.80 -0.96 -13.22
CA TRP A 16 16.44 -1.48 -13.39
C TRP A 16 16.05 -2.31 -12.16
N ILE A 17 14.83 -2.06 -11.67
CA ILE A 17 14.12 -2.73 -10.56
C ILE A 17 14.38 -2.15 -9.15
N VAL A 18 14.20 -0.84 -8.96
CA VAL A 18 13.79 -0.30 -7.64
C VAL A 18 12.38 0.26 -7.66
N SER A 19 11.72 0.35 -8.82
CA SER A 19 10.32 0.80 -8.90
C SER A 19 9.44 -0.11 -8.03
N GLY A 20 8.99 0.42 -6.89
CA GLY A 20 7.83 -0.11 -6.19
C GLY A 20 6.63 -0.10 -7.14
N MET A 21 5.53 -0.72 -6.73
CA MET A 21 4.31 -0.64 -7.53
C MET A 21 3.88 0.83 -7.55
N VAL A 22 4.15 1.52 -8.65
CA VAL A 22 3.76 2.92 -8.84
C VAL A 22 2.25 2.91 -9.03
N TRP A 23 1.53 3.40 -8.03
CA TRP A 23 0.12 3.66 -8.19
C TRP A 23 -0.06 4.83 -9.15
N PRO A 24 -1.03 4.75 -10.06
CA PRO A 24 -1.37 5.90 -10.87
C PRO A 24 -2.00 6.99 -9.98
N ASN A 25 -1.71 8.25 -10.29
CA ASN A 25 -2.33 9.45 -9.67
C ASN A 25 -3.86 9.51 -9.79
N SER A 26 -4.47 8.53 -10.47
CA SER A 26 -5.91 8.32 -10.54
C SER A 26 -6.14 6.83 -10.75
N VAL A 27 -6.83 6.18 -9.82
CA VAL A 27 -7.27 4.80 -9.99
C VAL A 27 -8.71 4.81 -10.50
N ASP A 28 -8.91 4.35 -11.72
CA ASP A 28 -10.25 4.02 -12.21
C ASP A 28 -10.67 2.70 -11.55
N TRP A 29 -11.58 2.81 -10.59
CA TRP A 29 -12.12 1.70 -9.80
C TRP A 29 -13.26 0.95 -10.51
N GLY A 30 -13.56 1.29 -11.77
CA GLY A 30 -14.61 0.68 -12.58
C GLY A 30 -16.04 0.98 -12.11
N ASP A 31 -17.03 0.44 -12.83
CA ASP A 31 -18.50 0.54 -12.60
C ASP A 31 -18.96 -0.23 -11.34
N THR A 32 -18.25 -0.11 -10.22
CA THR A 32 -18.47 -0.94 -9.02
C THR A 32 -19.56 -0.41 -8.08
N GLY A 33 -20.16 0.75 -8.36
CA GLY A 33 -21.27 1.32 -7.56
C GLY A 33 -20.94 1.67 -6.10
N ILE A 34 -19.70 1.44 -5.68
CA ILE A 34 -19.12 1.82 -4.40
C ILE A 34 -18.72 3.29 -4.49
N LYS A 35 -18.80 4.05 -3.38
CA LYS A 35 -18.37 5.47 -3.34
C LYS A 35 -16.89 5.57 -3.70
N THR A 36 -16.62 5.71 -4.98
CA THR A 36 -15.32 5.93 -5.58
C THR A 36 -14.73 7.18 -4.94
N PHE A 37 -13.57 7.02 -4.31
CA PHE A 37 -12.75 8.17 -3.93
C PHE A 37 -11.59 8.23 -4.91
N GLU A 38 -11.37 9.42 -5.43
CA GLU A 38 -10.23 9.71 -6.29
C GLU A 38 -8.99 9.82 -5.40
N VAL A 39 -7.90 9.19 -5.82
CA VAL A 39 -6.62 9.22 -5.11
C VAL A 39 -5.87 10.46 -5.58
N LYS A 40 -5.59 11.39 -4.68
CA LYS A 40 -4.79 12.59 -4.96
C LYS A 40 -3.29 12.31 -4.83
N ASP A 41 -2.92 11.56 -3.80
CA ASP A 41 -1.55 11.16 -3.51
C ASP A 41 -1.54 9.83 -2.74
N ASN A 42 -0.42 9.11 -2.78
CA ASN A 42 -0.27 7.83 -2.12
C ASN A 42 1.17 7.54 -1.69
N LEU A 43 1.31 6.74 -0.63
CA LEU A 43 2.57 6.30 -0.08
C LEU A 43 2.54 4.79 0.17
N GLU A 44 3.43 4.03 -0.47
CA GLU A 44 3.59 2.59 -0.18
C GLU A 44 4.22 2.41 1.20
N LEU A 45 3.42 2.05 2.19
CA LEU A 45 3.86 1.82 3.56
C LEU A 45 4.68 0.53 3.69
N ALA A 46 4.21 -0.52 3.03
CA ALA A 46 4.79 -1.85 3.13
C ALA A 46 4.52 -2.66 1.87
N SER A 47 5.42 -3.56 1.50
CA SER A 47 5.19 -4.48 0.38
C SER A 47 5.89 -5.81 0.55
N ASN A 48 5.34 -6.85 -0.07
CA ASN A 48 6.07 -8.05 -0.41
C ASN A 48 6.34 -8.02 -1.93
N ARG A 49 7.58 -8.27 -2.35
CA ARG A 49 7.93 -8.36 -3.77
C ARG A 49 7.97 -9.82 -4.20
N ALA A 50 6.88 -10.56 -3.93
CA ALA A 50 6.76 -11.91 -4.43
C ALA A 50 6.62 -11.88 -5.96
N LEU A 51 7.26 -12.83 -6.66
CA LEU A 51 7.33 -12.84 -8.13
C LEU A 51 5.97 -13.04 -8.82
N ARG A 52 4.98 -13.63 -8.13
CA ARG A 52 3.66 -13.95 -8.72
C ARG A 52 2.54 -13.03 -8.24
N ASN A 53 2.52 -12.66 -6.97
CA ASN A 53 1.44 -11.90 -6.34
C ASN A 53 2.07 -10.86 -5.41
N PRO A 54 2.46 -9.69 -5.92
CA PRO A 54 2.98 -8.62 -5.07
C PRO A 54 1.84 -8.01 -4.25
N ASP A 55 1.97 -8.06 -2.93
CA ASP A 55 1.05 -7.39 -2.02
C ASP A 55 1.66 -6.04 -1.60
N SER A 56 0.82 -5.03 -1.47
CA SER A 56 1.25 -3.66 -1.14
C SER A 56 0.22 -3.00 -0.23
N LEU A 57 0.66 -2.49 0.92
CA LEU A 57 -0.12 -1.65 1.80
C LEU A 57 0.23 -0.19 1.56
N GLN A 58 -0.78 0.60 1.28
CA GLN A 58 -0.68 1.98 0.87
C GLN A 58 -1.38 2.87 1.88
N LEU A 59 -0.84 4.06 2.10
CA LEU A 59 -1.55 5.18 2.67
C LEU A 59 -1.96 6.11 1.54
N VAL A 60 -3.25 6.39 1.43
CA VAL A 60 -3.82 7.13 0.32
C VAL A 60 -4.47 8.40 0.84
N CYS A 61 -4.11 9.52 0.23
CA CYS A 61 -4.85 10.77 0.35
C CYS A 61 -5.89 10.86 -0.75
N THR A 62 -7.15 11.03 -0.39
CA THR A 62 -8.24 11.19 -1.36
C THR A 62 -8.39 12.64 -1.82
N SER A 63 -9.07 12.87 -2.93
CA SER A 63 -9.42 14.22 -3.41
C SER A 63 -10.29 15.03 -2.44
N LYS A 64 -10.88 14.38 -1.43
CA LYS A 64 -11.64 15.02 -0.35
C LYS A 64 -10.81 15.36 0.89
N GLY A 65 -9.49 15.15 0.84
CA GLY A 65 -8.61 15.33 2.01
C GLY A 65 -8.73 14.22 3.06
N GLU A 66 -9.31 13.07 2.72
CA GLU A 66 -9.37 11.92 3.62
C GLU A 66 -8.10 11.06 3.49
N VAL A 67 -7.51 10.64 4.60
CA VAL A 67 -6.40 9.68 4.63
C VAL A 67 -6.95 8.28 4.89
N ARG A 68 -6.60 7.30 4.05
CA ARG A 68 -7.10 5.91 4.13
C ARG A 68 -5.98 4.91 3.94
N LEU A 69 -6.15 3.71 4.48
CA LEU A 69 -5.26 2.58 4.17
C LEU A 69 -5.88 1.73 3.08
N VAL A 70 -5.02 1.27 2.16
CA VAL A 70 -5.42 0.43 1.05
C VAL A 70 -4.44 -0.73 0.90
N LEU A 71 -4.93 -1.96 1.07
CA LEU A 71 -4.17 -3.18 0.81
C LEU A 71 -4.51 -3.71 -0.58
N LEU A 72 -3.50 -3.80 -1.44
CA LEU A 72 -3.54 -4.66 -2.63
C LEU A 72 -3.03 -6.03 -2.25
N THR A 73 -3.84 -7.04 -2.54
CA THR A 73 -3.51 -8.43 -2.30
C THR A 73 -4.24 -9.32 -3.30
N LYS A 74 -3.96 -10.62 -3.30
CA LYS A 74 -4.86 -11.61 -3.91
C LYS A 74 -5.49 -12.42 -2.80
N LEU A 75 -6.80 -12.26 -2.63
CA LEU A 75 -7.51 -13.04 -1.63
C LEU A 75 -7.71 -14.47 -2.14
N PRO A 76 -7.59 -15.46 -1.24
CA PRO A 76 -7.85 -16.85 -1.59
C PRO A 76 -9.32 -17.12 -1.89
N ILE A 77 -10.21 -16.22 -1.48
CA ILE A 77 -11.67 -16.41 -1.51
C ILE A 77 -12.27 -15.61 -2.66
N PRO A 78 -13.09 -16.24 -3.52
CA PRO A 78 -13.82 -15.55 -4.58
C PRO A 78 -14.66 -14.39 -4.05
N SER A 79 -14.82 -13.34 -4.85
CA SER A 79 -15.49 -12.09 -4.45
C SER A 79 -16.92 -12.29 -3.91
N GLU A 80 -17.63 -13.30 -4.42
CA GLU A 80 -19.01 -13.62 -4.05
C GLU A 80 -19.17 -14.16 -2.62
N PHE A 81 -18.09 -14.63 -2.00
CA PHE A 81 -18.11 -15.14 -0.62
C PHE A 81 -17.51 -14.15 0.38
N PHE A 82 -17.12 -12.96 -0.07
CA PHE A 82 -16.55 -11.95 0.81
C PHE A 82 -17.61 -11.37 1.75
N ILE A 83 -17.27 -11.25 3.03
CA ILE A 83 -18.06 -10.47 3.98
C ILE A 83 -17.98 -9.01 3.55
N ALA A 84 -19.08 -8.43 3.10
CA ALA A 84 -19.12 -7.09 2.49
C ALA A 84 -18.42 -6.00 3.32
N ARG A 85 -18.34 -6.17 4.66
CA ARG A 85 -17.68 -5.25 5.58
C ARG A 85 -17.02 -6.02 6.71
N ASP A 86 -15.71 -5.83 6.88
CA ASP A 86 -14.89 -6.52 7.89
C ASP A 86 -14.10 -5.49 8.73
N ASP A 87 -13.50 -5.93 9.84
CA ASP A 87 -12.56 -5.12 10.60
C ASP A 87 -11.12 -5.56 10.26
N ALA A 88 -10.20 -4.60 10.11
CA ALA A 88 -8.77 -4.89 9.95
C ALA A 88 -8.03 -4.62 11.26
N THR A 89 -7.06 -5.47 11.57
CA THR A 89 -6.03 -5.20 12.58
C THR A 89 -4.67 -5.12 11.90
N ILE A 90 -3.95 -4.04 12.17
CA ILE A 90 -2.63 -3.76 11.61
C ILE A 90 -1.60 -3.89 12.71
N PHE A 91 -0.64 -4.78 12.51
CA PHE A 91 0.49 -4.96 13.43
C PHE A 91 1.74 -4.33 12.86
N VAL A 92 2.42 -3.49 13.63
CA VAL A 92 3.71 -2.90 13.25
C VAL A 92 4.80 -3.51 14.13
N GLY A 93 5.79 -4.16 13.51
CA GLY A 93 6.87 -4.85 14.24
C GLY A 93 6.46 -6.24 14.74
N ALA A 94 6.96 -6.63 15.92
CA ALA A 94 6.76 -7.95 16.52
C ALA A 94 5.50 -8.00 17.40
N THR A 95 4.34 -7.65 16.83
CA THR A 95 3.01 -7.63 17.50
C THR A 95 2.89 -6.71 18.72
N GLU A 96 3.88 -5.85 18.98
CA GLU A 96 3.87 -4.91 20.13
C GLU A 96 2.86 -3.77 19.97
N HIS A 97 2.44 -3.51 18.74
CA HIS A 97 1.55 -2.41 18.39
C HIS A 97 0.49 -2.89 17.40
N ASP A 98 -0.78 -2.76 17.78
CA ASP A 98 -1.93 -3.12 16.96
C ASP A 98 -2.92 -1.95 16.80
N LEU A 99 -3.35 -1.71 15.56
CA LEU A 99 -4.40 -0.75 15.23
C LEU A 99 -5.58 -1.50 14.62
N THR A 100 -6.71 -1.52 15.32
CA THR A 100 -7.97 -2.04 14.78
C THR A 100 -8.76 -0.95 14.08
N ILE A 101 -8.98 -1.12 12.79
CA ILE A 101 -9.77 -0.22 11.95
C ILE A 101 -11.04 -0.94 11.55
N LYS A 102 -12.16 -0.35 11.96
CA LYS A 102 -13.48 -0.84 11.55
C LYS A 102 -13.79 -0.49 10.11
N ASP A 103 -14.65 -1.27 9.50
CA ASP A 103 -15.25 -0.97 8.20
C ASP A 103 -14.23 -0.96 7.06
N VAL A 104 -13.79 -2.17 6.71
CA VAL A 104 -12.97 -2.47 5.54
C VAL A 104 -13.87 -3.00 4.44
N ASP A 105 -13.79 -2.35 3.30
CA ASP A 105 -14.54 -2.71 2.09
C ASP A 105 -13.58 -3.32 1.06
N ARG A 106 -14.10 -4.20 0.20
CA ARG A 106 -13.34 -4.87 -0.88
C ARG A 106 -13.82 -4.43 -2.25
N ILE A 107 -12.87 -4.21 -3.15
CA ILE A 107 -13.09 -4.07 -4.60
C ILE A 107 -12.07 -4.88 -5.39
N LEU A 108 -12.46 -5.33 -6.58
CA LEU A 108 -11.54 -5.95 -7.51
C LEU A 108 -10.92 -4.87 -8.42
N TRP A 109 -9.60 -4.75 -8.42
CA TRP A 109 -8.87 -3.83 -9.28
C TRP A 109 -7.70 -4.53 -9.98
N LYS A 110 -7.68 -4.52 -11.32
CA LYS A 110 -6.62 -5.12 -12.15
C LYS A 110 -6.25 -6.56 -11.71
N ASP A 111 -7.25 -7.39 -11.50
CA ASP A 111 -7.10 -8.79 -11.06
C ASP A 111 -6.46 -8.98 -9.68
N ALA A 112 -6.43 -7.92 -8.86
CA ALA A 112 -6.06 -7.94 -7.46
C ALA A 112 -7.23 -7.47 -6.58
N ASP A 113 -7.36 -8.09 -5.43
CA ASP A 113 -8.28 -7.64 -4.40
C ASP A 113 -7.70 -6.42 -3.71
N THR A 114 -8.50 -5.37 -3.66
CA THR A 114 -8.17 -4.13 -3.00
C THR A 114 -9.07 -3.98 -1.80
N LEU A 115 -8.48 -4.02 -0.61
CA LEU A 115 -9.17 -3.71 0.64
C LEU A 115 -8.88 -2.26 1.01
N PHE A 116 -9.92 -1.46 1.27
CA PHE A 116 -9.74 -0.09 1.72
C PHE A 116 -10.49 0.16 3.02
N THR A 117 -9.87 0.96 3.88
CA THR A 117 -10.48 1.33 5.16
C THR A 117 -11.39 2.54 4.99
N ARG A 118 -12.23 2.77 5.99
CA ARG A 118 -12.72 4.12 6.29
C ARG A 118 -11.57 5.13 6.45
N PRO A 119 -11.85 6.46 6.41
CA PRO A 119 -10.84 7.46 6.77
C PRO A 119 -10.25 7.17 8.15
N LEU A 120 -8.93 7.25 8.26
CA LEU A 120 -8.24 7.16 9.53
C LEU A 120 -8.61 8.34 10.41
N LEU A 121 -8.88 8.07 11.68
CA LEU A 121 -8.99 9.12 12.69
C LEU A 121 -7.59 9.70 12.96
N SER A 122 -7.53 10.96 13.38
CA SER A 122 -6.25 11.59 13.73
C SER A 122 -5.47 10.80 14.79
N SER A 123 -6.15 10.21 15.77
CA SER A 123 -5.50 9.36 16.78
C SER A 123 -4.90 8.07 16.21
N GLU A 124 -5.54 7.48 15.20
CA GLU A 124 -5.06 6.26 14.54
C GLU A 124 -3.85 6.56 13.66
N LEU A 125 -3.88 7.72 12.99
CA LEU A 125 -2.80 8.19 12.16
C LEU A 125 -1.57 8.58 13.00
N GLU A 126 -1.73 9.31 14.10
CA GLU A 126 -0.62 9.59 15.01
C GLU A 126 -0.04 8.30 15.61
N SER A 127 -0.88 7.35 16.00
CA SER A 127 -0.41 6.03 16.49
C SER A 127 0.45 5.32 15.42
N LEU A 128 -0.02 5.29 14.17
CA LEU A 128 0.74 4.71 13.06
C LEU A 128 2.08 5.45 12.84
N ILE A 129 2.08 6.78 12.86
CA ILE A 129 3.30 7.59 12.72
C ILE A 129 4.31 7.24 13.80
N ASP A 130 3.86 7.17 15.06
CA ASP A 130 4.73 6.88 16.20
C ASP A 130 5.30 5.46 16.12
N TRP A 131 4.49 4.47 15.75
CA TRP A 131 4.93 3.07 15.66
C TRP A 131 5.89 2.81 14.49
N LEU A 132 5.74 3.54 13.38
CA LEU A 132 6.71 3.49 12.28
C LEU A 132 8.05 4.14 12.66
N GLY A 133 8.05 5.00 13.67
CA GLY A 133 9.25 5.58 14.27
C GLY A 133 10.17 6.27 13.26
N SER A 134 11.48 6.22 13.53
CA SER A 134 12.51 6.87 12.72
C SER A 134 13.08 6.00 11.59
N SER A 135 12.73 4.72 11.56
CA SER A 135 13.23 3.76 10.57
C SER A 135 12.13 2.78 10.13
N PRO A 136 12.05 2.40 8.84
CA PRO A 136 11.03 1.47 8.38
C PRO A 136 11.03 0.15 9.16
N PRO A 137 9.86 -0.33 9.62
CA PRO A 137 9.77 -1.55 10.39
C PRO A 137 10.08 -2.78 9.52
N LYS A 138 10.70 -3.79 10.11
CA LYS A 138 11.02 -5.05 9.41
C LYS A 138 9.77 -5.85 9.01
N ARG A 139 8.64 -5.59 9.67
CA ARG A 139 7.39 -6.32 9.49
C ARG A 139 6.20 -5.40 9.73
N ILE A 140 5.24 -5.43 8.81
CA ILE A 140 3.89 -4.91 9.00
C ILE A 140 2.92 -6.03 8.59
N SER A 141 1.95 -6.35 9.43
CA SER A 141 0.92 -7.34 9.10
C SER A 141 -0.44 -6.66 8.99
N PHE A 142 -1.20 -6.99 7.96
CA PHE A 142 -2.59 -6.57 7.78
C PHE A 142 -3.47 -7.81 7.89
N MET A 143 -4.36 -7.84 8.88
CA MET A 143 -5.18 -8.99 9.19
C MET A 143 -6.66 -8.61 9.21
N THR A 144 -7.48 -9.39 8.54
CA THR A 144 -8.95 -9.36 8.63
C THR A 144 -9.44 -10.79 8.88
N GLN A 145 -10.75 -11.04 8.91
CA GLN A 145 -11.27 -12.42 8.98
C GLN A 145 -10.92 -13.25 7.74
N GLU A 146 -10.81 -12.59 6.59
CA GLU A 146 -10.61 -13.23 5.28
C GLU A 146 -9.13 -13.31 4.85
N THR A 147 -8.26 -12.51 5.46
CA THR A 147 -6.85 -12.45 5.05
C THR A 147 -5.89 -12.14 6.18
N SER A 148 -4.66 -12.64 6.04
CA SER A 148 -3.53 -12.27 6.88
C SER A 148 -2.31 -12.10 5.99
N THR A 149 -1.96 -10.85 5.69
CA THR A 149 -0.84 -10.51 4.81
C THR A 149 0.31 -9.93 5.64
N VAL A 150 1.50 -10.52 5.49
CA VAL A 150 2.73 -10.04 6.13
C VAL A 150 3.61 -9.35 5.09
N LEU A 151 3.98 -8.11 5.37
CA LEU A 151 4.70 -7.19 4.49
C LEU A 151 5.98 -6.68 5.17
N VAL A 152 6.89 -6.14 4.36
CA VAL A 152 8.09 -5.44 4.84
C VAL A 152 7.86 -3.94 4.76
N GLY A 153 8.04 -3.22 5.88
CA GLY A 153 7.89 -1.77 5.92
C GLY A 153 8.90 -1.06 5.02
N ARG A 154 8.45 0.01 4.37
CA ARG A 154 9.22 0.79 3.40
C ARG A 154 9.51 2.20 3.85
N VAL A 155 8.67 2.74 4.74
CA VAL A 155 8.69 4.14 5.14
C VAL A 155 8.77 4.29 6.66
N LYS A 156 9.22 5.45 7.10
CA LYS A 156 9.24 5.89 8.51
C LYS A 156 8.06 6.82 8.80
N GLY A 157 7.79 7.06 10.09
CA GLY A 157 6.67 7.89 10.52
C GLY A 157 6.67 9.32 9.95
N SER A 158 7.85 9.91 9.75
CA SER A 158 7.95 11.26 9.18
C SER A 158 7.42 11.38 7.75
N GLU A 159 7.49 10.30 6.96
CA GLU A 159 6.97 10.28 5.59
C GLU A 159 5.44 10.17 5.58
N VAL A 160 4.90 9.38 6.51
CA VAL A 160 3.45 9.30 6.76
C VAL A 160 2.89 10.65 7.22
N ARG A 161 3.61 11.35 8.11
CA ARG A 161 3.23 12.70 8.53
C ARG A 161 3.21 13.68 7.35
N ALA A 162 4.24 13.64 6.49
CA ALA A 162 4.33 14.53 5.33
C ALA A 162 3.15 14.37 4.35
N ILE A 163 2.77 13.14 4.02
CA ILE A 163 1.60 12.90 3.15
C ILE A 163 0.29 13.28 3.85
N SER A 164 0.15 13.00 5.15
CA SER A 164 -1.00 13.44 5.95
C SER A 164 -1.17 14.95 5.95
N ASP A 165 -0.10 15.70 6.21
CA ASP A 165 -0.12 17.17 6.27
C ASP A 165 -0.45 17.79 4.90
N SER A 166 -0.06 17.11 3.81
CA SER A 166 -0.41 17.51 2.44
C SER A 166 -1.87 17.18 2.05
N CYS A 167 -2.54 16.36 2.86
CA CYS A 167 -3.89 15.89 2.61
C CYS A 167 -4.95 16.88 3.10
N THR A 168 -4.94 18.08 2.53
CA THR A 168 -6.00 19.07 2.72
C THR A 168 -7.08 18.94 1.63
N PRO A 169 -8.36 19.17 1.95
CA PRO A 169 -9.42 19.36 0.96
C PRO A 169 -9.09 20.49 -0.03
#